data_AF-A0A411EAV0-F1
#
_entry.id   AF-A0A411EAV0-F1
#
_cell.length_a   1.000
_cell.length_b   1.000
_cell.length_c   1.000
_cell.angle_alpha   90.00
_cell.angle_beta   90.00
_cell.angle_gamma   90.00
#
_symmetry.space_group_name_H-M   'P 1'
#
loop_
_entity.id
_entity.type
_entity.pdbx_description
1 polymer ?
#
loop_
_entity_poly.entity_id
_entity_poly.type
_entity_poly.pdbx_seq_one_letter_code
_entity_poly.pdbx_strand_id
1 'polypeptide(L)'
;MKKNCSIVLLGLLFPCVVFAQGEASYWLFSNCAGIQFNNDAGFASVKSKITTRLCNLGFLLAVLLAGSLASAQVCPNPVLTSPLDGATNIAVDSDISWNLVPNVPGYKISLGTTPGGTDILDERFVGSATTYNPPLGLPENTLIYVTITLFDFQNGNLEIPCSSESFTTAPIIQIPACTQLTIPSDGQTDVNPATNLSWNYVPGAIGYRLTIGSSPGGNDLLPTTDLGNTLTFNQAAEFPPNSTVYVNIIAYNLIGDAISCSEFSFDTSAIAALPGCTALISPLNGANNVPVTPILEWTPVPGAAGYRITVGNSPFTAEVLDNVAFPPVTQTGILELEANRTFFITIVPFNAAGDAIGCQQESFTTIQGCGPFFDPMTGDLISLNPEINFPDTIATCENEFPIMVSSTDTADGYRWYSINSSGIETLISNTADVSLSSAGEYRYEAYNLIPQSGNLDCPSSQVFNVVSSEAPVISSINVTEQATGIRIIVNTTGGGDYEYAIDNINGPYQGSNLFTNIPYGTHTLYVRDINGCGIAEEQIVQDLTLEGFPKFFSPNGDGINDYWQYIPPEFAGDITLVSIEIYNRYGQLLLQIDPNSRGWDGTINGSSLPAADYWFRARSSTNNEMTGHFSLTR
;
A
#
# COMPACT_ATOMS: atom_id res chain seq x y z
N MET A 1 11.50 -65.15 -11.98
CA MET A 1 10.29 -65.95 -11.69
C MET A 1 9.69 -65.39 -10.40
N LYS A 2 8.66 -64.55 -10.48
CA LYS A 2 7.24 -64.89 -10.21
C LYS A 2 6.98 -65.44 -8.79
N LYS A 3 6.53 -64.60 -7.84
CA LYS A 3 5.11 -64.42 -7.43
C LYS A 3 4.99 -63.68 -6.08
N ASN A 4 4.10 -62.70 -6.09
CA ASN A 4 3.12 -62.30 -5.06
C ASN A 4 3.57 -62.00 -3.62
N CYS A 5 3.26 -60.78 -3.16
CA CYS A 5 2.41 -60.62 -1.98
C CYS A 5 1.58 -59.34 -2.09
N SER A 6 0.27 -59.47 -1.90
CA SER A 6 -0.72 -58.39 -1.88
C SER A 6 -0.76 -57.74 -0.50
N ILE A 7 -0.91 -56.41 -0.45
CA ILE A 7 -1.46 -55.70 0.71
C ILE A 7 -2.62 -54.84 0.21
N VAL A 8 -3.79 -55.08 0.80
CA VAL A 8 -5.04 -54.33 0.63
C VAL A 8 -5.00 -53.15 1.59
N LEU A 9 -5.34 -51.94 1.11
CA LEU A 9 -5.69 -50.82 1.98
C LEU A 9 -7.08 -50.30 1.60
N LEU A 10 -7.98 -50.34 2.58
CA LEU A 10 -9.38 -49.95 2.53
C LEU A 10 -9.48 -48.43 2.72
N GLY A 11 -10.07 -47.70 1.76
CA GLY A 11 -10.35 -46.26 1.87
C GLY A 11 -11.84 -46.00 2.11
N LEU A 12 -12.15 -45.39 3.25
CA LEU A 12 -13.47 -44.88 3.63
C LEU A 12 -13.85 -43.65 2.79
N LEU A 13 -15.06 -43.66 2.21
CA LEU A 13 -15.69 -42.52 1.53
C LEU A 13 -16.63 -41.79 2.51
N PHE A 14 -16.40 -40.50 2.71
CA PHE A 14 -17.40 -39.54 3.21
C PHE A 14 -17.69 -38.55 2.07
N PRO A 15 -18.96 -38.21 1.76
CA PRO A 15 -19.28 -37.19 0.76
C PRO A 15 -19.37 -35.81 1.42
N CYS A 16 -18.64 -34.84 0.88
CA CYS A 16 -18.86 -33.42 1.16
C CYS A 16 -19.74 -32.85 0.03
N VAL A 17 -20.88 -32.28 0.39
CA VAL A 17 -21.81 -31.60 -0.54
C VAL A 17 -21.31 -30.17 -0.73
N VAL A 18 -20.99 -29.80 -1.96
CA VAL A 18 -20.72 -28.39 -2.35
C VAL A 18 -21.89 -27.91 -3.18
N PHE A 19 -22.56 -26.86 -2.72
CA PHE A 19 -23.51 -26.08 -3.50
C PHE A 19 -22.73 -25.18 -4.47
N ALA A 20 -23.10 -25.24 -5.75
CA ALA A 20 -22.64 -24.32 -6.78
C ALA A 20 -23.82 -23.45 -7.22
N GLN A 21 -23.67 -22.14 -7.08
CA GLN A 21 -24.33 -21.08 -7.85
C GLN A 21 -23.26 -19.97 -7.93
N GLY A 22 -22.88 -19.36 -9.04
CA GLY A 22 -23.37 -19.41 -10.42
C GLY A 22 -23.24 -17.98 -10.92
N GLU A 23 -22.16 -17.64 -11.64
CA GLU A 23 -22.10 -16.48 -12.53
C GLU A 23 -20.78 -16.48 -13.33
N ALA A 24 -20.89 -16.49 -14.66
CA ALA A 24 -19.81 -16.18 -15.59
C ALA A 24 -20.41 -15.72 -16.93
N SER A 25 -20.72 -14.44 -17.02
CA SER A 25 -20.80 -13.65 -18.25
C SER A 25 -19.59 -12.72 -18.12
N TYR A 26 -18.47 -12.86 -18.83
CA TYR A 26 -18.20 -12.49 -20.22
C TYR A 26 -16.86 -13.14 -20.61
N TRP A 27 -16.72 -13.64 -21.84
CA TRP A 27 -15.41 -14.03 -22.40
C TRP A 27 -15.14 -13.23 -23.67
N LEU A 28 -14.09 -12.39 -23.64
CA LEU A 28 -13.45 -11.83 -24.84
C LEU A 28 -12.54 -12.89 -25.46
N PHE A 29 -12.75 -13.22 -26.74
CA PHE A 29 -11.79 -13.98 -27.53
C PHE A 29 -11.02 -13.03 -28.46
N SER A 30 -9.69 -13.03 -28.38
CA SER A 30 -8.82 -12.41 -29.38
C SER A 30 -8.63 -13.35 -30.59
N ASN A 31 -8.32 -12.73 -31.73
CA ASN A 31 -8.54 -13.20 -33.09
C ASN A 31 -7.61 -14.33 -33.61
N CYS A 32 -7.39 -15.42 -32.86
CA CYS A 32 -6.57 -16.57 -33.33
C CYS A 32 -7.09 -17.96 -32.98
N ALA A 33 -8.41 -18.15 -32.77
CA ALA A 33 -9.00 -19.47 -32.58
C ALA A 33 -9.96 -19.81 -33.73
N GLY A 34 -9.45 -20.51 -34.75
CA GLY A 34 -10.26 -21.08 -35.83
C GLY A 34 -11.12 -22.23 -35.31
N ILE A 35 -12.33 -21.92 -34.86
CA ILE A 35 -13.38 -22.91 -34.60
C ILE A 35 -14.66 -22.44 -35.30
N GLN A 36 -15.12 -23.19 -36.30
CA GLN A 36 -16.48 -23.05 -36.82
C GLN A 36 -17.37 -24.10 -36.15
N PHE A 37 -18.48 -23.66 -35.56
CA PHE A 37 -19.51 -24.54 -35.03
C PHE A 37 -20.55 -24.83 -36.12
N ASN A 38 -20.88 -26.11 -36.30
CA ASN A 38 -22.04 -26.52 -37.08
C ASN A 38 -23.26 -26.54 -36.14
N ASN A 39 -24.35 -25.89 -36.54
CA ASN A 39 -25.48 -25.56 -35.66
C ASN A 39 -26.51 -26.70 -35.46
N ASP A 40 -26.19 -27.94 -35.80
CA ASP A 40 -27.13 -29.05 -35.63
C ASP A 40 -26.52 -30.21 -34.82
N ALA A 41 -27.18 -30.49 -33.70
CA ALA A 41 -27.02 -31.60 -32.75
C ALA A 41 -26.01 -31.42 -31.59
N GLY A 42 -26.55 -31.48 -30.37
CA GLY A 42 -25.81 -31.53 -29.11
C GLY A 42 -25.01 -32.84 -28.96
N PHE A 43 -23.87 -32.71 -28.28
CA PHE A 43 -22.81 -33.68 -27.99
C PHE A 43 -21.70 -33.84 -29.04
N ALA A 44 -20.55 -33.23 -28.77
CA ALA A 44 -19.27 -33.58 -29.38
C ALA A 44 -18.50 -34.54 -28.47
N SER A 45 -18.25 -35.79 -28.92
CA SER A 45 -17.29 -36.69 -28.27
C SER A 45 -15.90 -36.46 -28.86
N VAL A 46 -14.89 -36.19 -28.04
CA VAL A 46 -13.48 -36.24 -28.47
C VAL A 46 -12.95 -37.65 -28.23
N LYS A 47 -12.73 -38.42 -29.31
CA LYS A 47 -11.94 -39.67 -29.25
C LYS A 47 -10.48 -39.32 -29.45
N SER A 48 -9.66 -39.37 -28.39
CA SER A 48 -8.20 -39.40 -28.55
C SER A 48 -7.69 -40.85 -28.47
N LYS A 49 -6.90 -41.25 -29.47
CA LYS A 49 -6.15 -42.50 -29.51
C LYS A 49 -4.74 -42.18 -28.98
N ILE A 50 -4.45 -42.51 -27.73
CA ILE A 50 -3.09 -42.42 -27.20
C ILE A 50 -2.46 -43.80 -27.31
N THR A 51 -1.48 -43.93 -28.20
CA THR A 51 -0.59 -45.10 -28.26
C THR A 51 0.75 -44.70 -27.66
N THR A 52 1.19 -45.54 -26.74
CA THR A 52 2.30 -45.39 -25.80
C THR A 52 3.66 -45.24 -26.47
N ARG A 53 4.46 -44.21 -26.10
CA ARG A 53 5.90 -44.35 -25.79
C ARG A 53 6.49 -43.03 -25.26
N LEU A 54 7.39 -43.20 -24.28
CA LEU A 54 8.33 -42.25 -23.66
C LEU A 54 7.81 -41.43 -22.47
N CYS A 55 7.99 -42.09 -21.32
CA CYS A 55 8.04 -41.59 -19.96
C CYS A 55 9.14 -40.54 -19.76
N ASN A 56 8.93 -39.69 -18.75
CA ASN A 56 9.90 -38.85 -18.02
C ASN A 56 10.29 -37.49 -18.61
N LEU A 57 9.31 -36.61 -18.84
CA LEU A 57 9.52 -35.15 -18.69
C LEU A 57 8.22 -34.35 -18.43
N GLY A 58 7.19 -34.97 -17.86
CA GLY A 58 5.85 -34.36 -17.72
C GLY A 58 5.34 -34.18 -16.29
N PHE A 59 6.12 -34.55 -15.27
CA PHE A 59 5.64 -34.53 -13.88
C PHE A 59 6.10 -33.29 -13.08
N LEU A 60 7.03 -32.49 -13.61
CA LEU A 60 7.42 -31.22 -12.98
C LEU A 60 6.65 -30.00 -13.52
N LEU A 61 5.97 -30.11 -14.66
CA LEU A 61 5.23 -28.98 -15.25
C LEU A 61 3.76 -28.92 -14.82
N ALA A 62 3.18 -30.03 -14.35
CA ALA A 62 1.79 -30.06 -13.89
C ALA A 62 1.61 -29.59 -12.43
N VAL A 63 2.68 -29.55 -11.63
CA VAL A 63 2.65 -29.03 -10.24
C VAL A 63 2.91 -27.52 -10.21
N LEU A 64 3.52 -26.95 -11.26
CA LEU A 64 3.79 -25.50 -11.36
C LEU A 64 2.67 -24.70 -12.05
N LEU A 65 1.70 -25.35 -12.70
CA LEU A 65 0.54 -24.69 -13.34
C LEU A 65 -0.76 -24.73 -12.52
N ALA A 66 -0.73 -25.26 -11.28
CA ALA A 66 -1.84 -25.18 -10.33
C ALA A 66 -1.59 -24.15 -9.20
N GLY A 67 -0.61 -23.26 -9.38
CA GLY A 67 -0.23 -22.22 -8.41
C GLY A 67 -0.76 -20.82 -8.72
N SER A 68 -1.52 -20.63 -9.80
CA SER A 68 -2.18 -19.35 -10.09
C SER A 68 -3.69 -19.50 -9.93
N LEU A 69 -4.12 -19.69 -8.68
CA LEU A 69 -5.43 -19.17 -8.32
C LEU A 69 -5.27 -17.65 -8.37
N ALA A 70 -5.77 -17.05 -9.44
CA ALA A 70 -6.12 -15.64 -9.41
C ALA A 70 -7.02 -15.48 -8.18
N SER A 71 -6.54 -14.78 -7.15
CA SER A 71 -7.44 -14.25 -6.15
C SER A 71 -8.28 -13.23 -6.89
N ALA A 72 -9.51 -13.59 -7.25
CA ALA A 72 -10.54 -12.58 -7.32
C ALA A 72 -10.46 -11.85 -5.98
N GLN A 73 -10.17 -10.55 -6.01
CA GLN A 73 -10.05 -9.74 -4.81
C GLN A 73 -11.36 -9.88 -4.05
N VAL A 74 -11.32 -10.64 -2.96
CA VAL A 74 -12.47 -10.80 -2.07
C VAL A 74 -12.76 -9.39 -1.59
N CYS A 75 -13.95 -8.86 -1.88
CA CYS A 75 -14.33 -7.55 -1.35
C CYS A 75 -14.12 -7.62 0.17
N PRO A 76 -13.39 -6.69 0.80
CA PRO A 76 -13.23 -6.61 2.26
C PRO A 76 -14.54 -6.27 3.01
N ASN A 77 -15.69 -6.57 2.39
CA ASN A 77 -17.10 -6.33 2.70
C ASN A 77 -17.36 -5.13 3.62
N PRO A 78 -17.72 -3.95 3.08
CA PRO A 78 -18.37 -2.93 3.89
C PRO A 78 -19.69 -3.52 4.44
N VAL A 79 -19.77 -3.63 5.76
CA VAL A 79 -20.92 -4.17 6.51
C VAL A 79 -21.81 -3.02 6.93
N LEU A 80 -23.13 -3.19 6.77
CA LEU A 80 -24.09 -2.21 7.25
C LEU A 80 -24.02 -2.10 8.77
N THR A 81 -23.80 -0.87 9.24
CA THR A 81 -23.83 -0.54 10.66
C THR A 81 -25.20 -0.07 11.11
N SER A 82 -26.00 0.48 10.17
CA SER A 82 -27.41 0.82 10.38
C SER A 82 -28.10 1.06 9.03
N PRO A 83 -29.25 0.45 8.74
CA PRO A 83 -29.84 -0.67 9.46
C PRO A 83 -28.95 -1.91 9.38
N LEU A 84 -28.94 -2.75 10.42
CA LEU A 84 -28.15 -3.99 10.40
C LEU A 84 -28.71 -4.99 9.38
N ASP A 85 -27.85 -5.85 8.84
CA ASP A 85 -28.27 -6.93 7.95
C ASP A 85 -29.33 -7.84 8.61
N GLY A 86 -30.39 -8.11 7.87
CA GLY A 86 -31.59 -8.84 8.30
C GLY A 86 -32.53 -8.06 9.23
N ALA A 87 -32.28 -6.78 9.53
CA ALA A 87 -33.14 -6.02 10.43
C ALA A 87 -34.55 -5.84 9.83
N THR A 88 -35.57 -5.76 10.68
CA THR A 88 -36.98 -5.61 10.28
C THR A 88 -37.63 -4.44 11.02
N ASN A 89 -38.74 -3.93 10.49
CA ASN A 89 -39.44 -2.75 11.01
C ASN A 89 -38.57 -1.48 11.04
N ILE A 90 -37.75 -1.31 10.02
CA ILE A 90 -36.91 -0.11 9.85
C ILE A 90 -37.77 1.06 9.37
N ALA A 91 -37.59 2.24 9.95
CA ALA A 91 -38.34 3.42 9.54
C ALA A 91 -37.98 3.80 8.09
N VAL A 92 -38.97 4.22 7.30
CA VAL A 92 -38.79 4.53 5.88
C VAL A 92 -37.89 5.75 5.62
N ASP A 93 -37.62 6.55 6.63
CA ASP A 93 -36.71 7.70 6.61
C ASP A 93 -35.33 7.40 7.24
N SER A 94 -35.02 6.13 7.46
CA SER A 94 -33.73 5.73 8.05
C SER A 94 -32.56 5.98 7.09
N ASP A 95 -31.47 6.50 7.63
CA ASP A 95 -30.17 6.54 6.97
C ASP A 95 -29.61 5.12 6.80
N ILE A 96 -28.82 4.94 5.74
CA ILE A 96 -28.08 3.72 5.45
C ILE A 96 -26.59 4.00 5.69
N SER A 97 -25.98 3.31 6.64
CA SER A 97 -24.59 3.49 7.05
C SER A 97 -23.83 2.16 7.04
N TRP A 98 -22.54 2.21 6.71
CA TRP A 98 -21.64 1.05 6.65
C TRP A 98 -20.30 1.37 7.30
N ASN A 99 -19.50 0.35 7.64
CA ASN A 99 -18.17 0.60 8.18
C ASN A 99 -17.21 1.09 7.08
N LEU A 100 -16.26 1.92 7.49
CA LEU A 100 -15.13 2.30 6.65
C LEU A 100 -14.32 1.06 6.26
N VAL A 101 -13.96 0.96 4.99
CA VAL A 101 -12.98 0.02 4.45
C VAL A 101 -11.64 0.76 4.31
N PRO A 102 -10.56 0.31 4.99
CA PRO A 102 -9.25 0.94 4.87
C PRO A 102 -8.72 0.93 3.43
N ASN A 103 -8.02 1.99 3.04
CA ASN A 103 -7.40 2.15 1.72
C ASN A 103 -8.38 2.18 0.53
N VAL A 104 -9.67 2.40 0.76
CA VAL A 104 -10.65 2.65 -0.30
C VAL A 104 -10.94 4.15 -0.36
N PRO A 105 -10.70 4.83 -1.50
CA PRO A 105 -10.86 6.28 -1.61
C PRO A 105 -12.32 6.72 -1.76
N GLY A 106 -13.23 5.83 -2.20
CA GLY A 106 -14.66 6.15 -2.24
C GLY A 106 -15.58 4.94 -2.48
N TYR A 107 -16.88 5.20 -2.40
CA TYR A 107 -17.94 4.21 -2.51
C TYR A 107 -18.98 4.65 -3.55
N LYS A 108 -19.64 3.66 -4.16
CA LYS A 108 -20.98 3.82 -4.73
C LYS A 108 -21.97 3.00 -3.92
N ILE A 109 -23.23 3.42 -3.95
CA ILE A 109 -24.36 2.70 -3.35
C ILE A 109 -25.45 2.48 -4.40
N SER A 110 -26.05 1.30 -4.41
CA SER A 110 -27.30 1.02 -5.11
C SER A 110 -28.29 0.30 -4.19
N LEU A 111 -29.58 0.49 -4.46
CA LEU A 111 -30.67 -0.11 -3.70
C LEU A 111 -31.63 -0.83 -4.64
N GLY A 112 -32.07 -2.02 -4.24
CA GLY A 112 -33.06 -2.77 -5.00
C GLY A 112 -33.89 -3.73 -4.16
N THR A 113 -34.91 -4.34 -4.78
CA THR A 113 -35.77 -5.36 -4.16
C THR A 113 -35.23 -6.79 -4.36
N THR A 114 -34.13 -6.93 -5.09
CA THR A 114 -33.37 -8.18 -5.26
C THR A 114 -31.88 -7.94 -4.97
N PRO A 115 -31.09 -8.96 -4.61
CA PRO A 115 -29.64 -8.82 -4.48
C PRO A 115 -29.02 -8.21 -5.74
N GLY A 116 -28.17 -7.19 -5.59
CA GLY A 116 -27.56 -6.44 -6.69
C GLY A 116 -28.51 -5.56 -7.51
N GLY A 117 -29.80 -5.50 -7.15
CA GLY A 117 -30.81 -4.72 -7.86
C GLY A 117 -30.62 -3.21 -7.70
N THR A 118 -31.15 -2.46 -8.67
CA THR A 118 -31.08 -0.99 -8.71
C THR A 118 -32.45 -0.31 -8.87
N ASP A 119 -33.53 -1.07 -8.73
CA ASP A 119 -34.90 -0.62 -8.97
C ASP A 119 -35.41 0.44 -7.97
N ILE A 120 -34.72 0.63 -6.84
CA ILE A 120 -35.00 1.69 -5.85
C ILE A 120 -34.02 2.86 -6.05
N LEU A 121 -32.73 2.57 -6.24
CA LEU A 121 -31.68 3.55 -6.49
C LEU A 121 -30.60 2.94 -7.41
N ASP A 122 -30.41 3.54 -8.58
CA ASP A 122 -29.27 3.27 -9.46
C ASP A 122 -27.94 3.63 -8.80
N GLU A 123 -26.86 3.00 -9.26
CA GLU A 123 -25.52 3.18 -8.68
C GLU A 123 -25.15 4.66 -8.57
N ARG A 124 -25.02 5.12 -7.33
CA ARG A 124 -24.75 6.51 -7.00
C ARG A 124 -23.41 6.63 -6.29
N PHE A 125 -22.53 7.46 -6.84
CA PHE A 125 -21.27 7.79 -6.18
C PHE A 125 -21.51 8.68 -4.95
N VAL A 126 -20.90 8.30 -3.82
CA VAL A 126 -21.03 9.00 -2.53
C VAL A 126 -19.68 9.44 -1.95
N GLY A 127 -18.59 9.35 -2.73
CA GLY A 127 -17.26 9.71 -2.26
C GLY A 127 -16.81 8.83 -1.09
N SER A 128 -16.06 9.39 -0.15
CA SER A 128 -15.59 8.69 1.06
C SER A 128 -16.65 8.61 2.18
N ALA A 129 -17.89 9.04 1.91
CA ALA A 129 -18.97 8.94 2.88
C ALA A 129 -19.25 7.47 3.23
N THR A 130 -19.59 7.25 4.50
CA THR A 130 -19.98 5.93 5.04
C THR A 130 -21.45 5.91 5.49
N THR A 131 -22.20 6.91 5.04
CA THR A 131 -23.63 7.05 5.28
C THR A 131 -24.32 7.68 4.06
N TYR A 132 -25.54 7.26 3.80
CA TYR A 132 -26.41 7.74 2.74
C TYR A 132 -27.83 7.93 3.29
N ASN A 133 -28.36 9.15 3.14
CA ASN A 133 -29.75 9.47 3.44
C ASN A 133 -30.55 9.49 2.12
N PRO A 134 -31.50 8.56 1.91
CA PRO A 134 -32.38 8.57 0.74
C PRO A 134 -33.28 9.81 0.75
N PRO A 135 -33.17 10.74 -0.21
CA PRO A 135 -33.86 12.03 -0.16
C PRO A 135 -35.39 11.93 -0.25
N LEU A 136 -35.91 10.81 -0.77
CA LEU A 136 -37.35 10.52 -0.89
C LEU A 136 -37.80 9.39 0.05
N GLY A 137 -36.96 9.05 1.04
CA GLY A 137 -37.13 7.89 1.90
C GLY A 137 -37.06 6.56 1.14
N LEU A 138 -37.51 5.52 1.80
CA LEU A 138 -37.50 4.13 1.36
C LEU A 138 -38.94 3.62 1.18
N PRO A 139 -39.18 2.65 0.27
CA PRO A 139 -40.49 2.04 0.13
C PRO A 139 -40.92 1.32 1.41
N GLU A 140 -42.20 1.40 1.77
CA GLU A 140 -42.74 0.77 2.98
C GLU A 140 -42.87 -0.75 2.85
N ASN A 141 -42.85 -1.48 3.97
CA ASN A 141 -43.03 -2.93 4.04
C ASN A 141 -42.25 -3.70 2.95
N THR A 142 -41.04 -3.26 2.65
CA THR A 142 -40.24 -3.73 1.50
C THR A 142 -38.93 -4.30 2.00
N LEU A 143 -38.56 -5.47 1.48
CA LEU A 143 -37.21 -6.02 1.65
C LEU A 143 -36.28 -5.28 0.69
N ILE A 144 -35.33 -4.54 1.24
CA ILE A 144 -34.39 -3.70 0.52
C ILE A 144 -33.02 -4.36 0.60
N TYR A 145 -32.39 -4.53 -0.56
CA TYR A 145 -31.00 -4.93 -0.70
C TYR A 145 -30.16 -3.69 -0.95
N VAL A 146 -29.08 -3.54 -0.17
CA VAL A 146 -28.08 -2.49 -0.32
C VAL A 146 -26.82 -3.12 -0.91
N THR A 147 -26.34 -2.58 -2.01
CA THR A 147 -25.05 -2.97 -2.59
C THR A 147 -24.09 -1.80 -2.49
N ILE A 148 -22.95 -2.02 -1.84
CA ILE A 148 -21.86 -1.05 -1.80
C ILE A 148 -20.79 -1.51 -2.79
N THR A 149 -20.41 -0.61 -3.70
CA THR A 149 -19.33 -0.83 -4.66
C THR A 149 -18.12 -0.02 -4.21
N LEU A 150 -16.99 -0.68 -3.97
CA LEU A 150 -15.74 0.01 -3.67
C LEU A 150 -15.24 0.66 -4.96
N PHE A 151 -14.87 1.93 -4.88
CA PHE A 151 -14.44 2.70 -6.04
C PHE A 151 -13.01 3.21 -5.80
N ASP A 152 -12.09 2.82 -6.68
CA ASP A 152 -10.68 3.24 -6.62
C ASP A 152 -10.25 4.01 -7.86
N PHE A 153 -10.02 5.32 -7.68
CA PHE A 153 -9.52 6.23 -8.71
C PHE A 153 -8.05 5.98 -9.09
N GLN A 154 -7.25 5.35 -8.22
CA GLN A 154 -5.79 5.25 -8.37
C GLN A 154 -5.36 3.98 -9.12
N ASN A 155 -6.21 2.94 -9.17
CA ASN A 155 -5.95 1.66 -9.84
C ASN A 155 -6.84 1.44 -11.07
N GLY A 156 -6.90 2.41 -11.98
CA GLY A 156 -7.59 2.25 -13.27
C GLY A 156 -9.13 2.24 -13.18
N ASN A 157 -9.71 2.98 -12.24
CA ASN A 157 -11.15 3.02 -11.97
C ASN A 157 -11.72 1.62 -11.66
N LEU A 158 -11.01 0.87 -10.81
CA LEU A 158 -11.46 -0.44 -10.39
C LEU A 158 -12.73 -0.30 -9.55
N GLU A 159 -13.80 -0.93 -10.03
CA GLU A 159 -15.08 -1.03 -9.32
C GLU A 159 -15.25 -2.46 -8.80
N ILE A 160 -15.32 -2.59 -7.47
CA ILE A 160 -15.50 -3.90 -6.82
C ILE A 160 -16.88 -3.91 -6.16
N PRO A 161 -17.92 -4.48 -6.81
CA PRO A 161 -19.23 -4.64 -6.20
C PRO A 161 -19.15 -5.68 -5.09
N CYS A 162 -19.61 -5.32 -3.89
CA CYS A 162 -19.64 -6.21 -2.74
C CYS A 162 -20.97 -6.97 -2.65
N SER A 163 -21.02 -8.02 -1.83
CA SER A 163 -22.27 -8.76 -1.60
C SER A 163 -23.32 -7.85 -0.98
N SER A 164 -24.55 -7.92 -1.49
CA SER A 164 -25.64 -7.12 -0.93
C SER A 164 -26.02 -7.58 0.48
N GLU A 165 -26.23 -6.62 1.37
CA GLU A 165 -26.89 -6.81 2.67
C GLU A 165 -28.33 -6.32 2.59
N SER A 166 -29.20 -6.75 3.51
CA SER A 166 -30.63 -6.47 3.38
C SER A 166 -31.30 -6.07 4.69
N PHE A 167 -32.38 -5.31 4.61
CA PHE A 167 -33.27 -5.03 5.73
C PHE A 167 -34.70 -4.84 5.23
N THR A 168 -35.68 -4.93 6.14
CA THR A 168 -37.10 -4.76 5.84
C THR A 168 -37.66 -3.51 6.51
N THR A 169 -38.21 -2.60 5.71
CA THR A 169 -38.88 -1.39 6.21
C THR A 169 -40.21 -1.72 6.89
N ALA A 170 -40.62 -0.87 7.83
CA ALA A 170 -41.90 -0.98 8.51
C ALA A 170 -43.08 -0.66 7.56
N PRO A 171 -44.26 -1.26 7.77
CA PRO A 171 -45.49 -0.83 7.10
C PRO A 171 -45.93 0.54 7.62
N ILE A 172 -46.49 1.37 6.73
CA ILE A 172 -47.10 2.64 7.08
C ILE A 172 -48.57 2.41 7.41
N ILE A 173 -48.94 2.71 8.65
CA ILE A 173 -50.29 2.47 9.19
C ILE A 173 -51.08 3.75 9.46
N GLN A 174 -50.52 4.90 9.11
CA GLN A 174 -51.12 6.22 9.33
C GLN A 174 -50.93 7.11 8.10
N ILE A 175 -51.81 8.11 7.98
CA ILE A 175 -51.64 9.18 7.00
C ILE A 175 -50.35 9.98 7.28
N PRO A 176 -49.73 10.60 6.26
CA PRO A 176 -48.52 11.39 6.46
C PRO A 176 -48.79 12.64 7.30
N ALA A 177 -47.73 13.19 7.91
CA ALA A 177 -47.79 14.53 8.52
C ALA A 177 -47.80 15.63 7.45
N CYS A 178 -48.08 16.87 7.86
CA CYS A 178 -47.93 18.02 6.96
C CYS A 178 -46.45 18.29 6.67
N THR A 179 -46.13 18.58 5.41
CA THR A 179 -44.79 19.04 5.04
C THR A 179 -44.55 20.49 5.48
N GLN A 180 -43.36 21.02 5.23
CA GLN A 180 -43.01 22.42 5.42
C GLN A 180 -42.40 22.95 4.12
N LEU A 181 -42.87 24.10 3.66
CA LEU A 181 -42.29 24.82 2.53
C LEU A 181 -40.91 25.38 2.93
N THR A 182 -39.88 25.05 2.17
CA THR A 182 -38.50 25.46 2.45
C THR A 182 -38.01 26.57 1.56
N ILE A 183 -38.41 26.57 0.28
CA ILE A 183 -38.12 27.65 -0.66
C ILE A 183 -39.40 27.97 -1.42
N PRO A 184 -39.88 29.22 -1.39
CA PRO A 184 -39.61 30.24 -0.36
C PRO A 184 -40.02 29.76 1.03
N SER A 185 -39.42 30.28 2.09
CA SER A 185 -39.92 30.00 3.45
C SER A 185 -41.28 30.66 3.70
N ASP A 186 -42.10 30.07 4.59
CA ASP A 186 -43.40 30.64 4.94
C ASP A 186 -43.26 32.05 5.55
N GLY A 187 -44.03 32.99 5.03
CA GLY A 187 -43.99 34.41 5.34
C GLY A 187 -42.81 35.19 4.72
N GLN A 188 -42.03 34.60 3.82
CA GLN A 188 -40.88 35.28 3.21
C GLN A 188 -41.32 36.46 2.33
N THR A 189 -40.62 37.58 2.45
CA THR A 189 -40.82 38.77 1.61
C THR A 189 -39.73 38.91 0.56
N ASP A 190 -39.96 39.80 -0.42
CA ASP A 190 -39.02 40.10 -1.52
C ASP A 190 -38.60 38.85 -2.32
N VAL A 191 -39.52 37.91 -2.46
CA VAL A 191 -39.32 36.68 -3.22
C VAL A 191 -39.41 36.97 -4.70
N ASN A 192 -38.49 36.46 -5.49
CA ASN A 192 -38.59 36.65 -6.93
C ASN A 192 -39.84 35.95 -7.53
N PRO A 193 -40.61 36.65 -8.38
CA PRO A 193 -41.64 36.07 -9.24
C PRO A 193 -41.28 34.76 -9.96
N ALA A 194 -40.03 34.56 -10.42
CA ALA A 194 -39.62 33.34 -11.12
C ALA A 194 -39.05 32.24 -10.19
N THR A 195 -39.26 32.34 -8.87
CA THR A 195 -38.77 31.34 -7.92
C THR A 195 -39.41 29.98 -8.13
N ASN A 196 -38.68 28.91 -7.80
CA ASN A 196 -39.21 27.55 -7.72
C ASN A 196 -39.65 27.25 -6.29
N LEU A 197 -40.58 26.31 -6.15
CA LEU A 197 -40.99 25.83 -4.84
C LEU A 197 -40.20 24.58 -4.44
N SER A 198 -39.83 24.48 -3.16
CA SER A 198 -39.37 23.23 -2.56
C SER A 198 -39.90 23.05 -1.14
N TRP A 199 -40.01 21.81 -0.70
CA TRP A 199 -40.54 21.43 0.62
C TRP A 199 -39.84 20.21 1.19
N ASN A 200 -40.04 19.97 2.49
CA ASN A 200 -39.44 18.84 3.20
C ASN A 200 -40.10 17.51 2.81
N TYR A 201 -39.27 16.47 2.72
CA TYR A 201 -39.78 15.10 2.69
C TYR A 201 -40.58 14.79 3.95
N VAL A 202 -41.67 14.03 3.81
CA VAL A 202 -42.51 13.55 4.90
C VAL A 202 -42.41 12.04 4.93
N PRO A 203 -41.90 11.44 6.02
CA PRO A 203 -41.80 9.99 6.15
C PRO A 203 -43.13 9.29 5.89
N GLY A 204 -43.12 8.33 4.96
CA GLY A 204 -44.29 7.55 4.60
C GLY A 204 -45.24 8.21 3.59
N ALA A 205 -44.88 9.36 3.03
CA ALA A 205 -45.57 9.93 1.86
C ALA A 205 -45.14 9.21 0.58
N ILE A 206 -46.09 8.91 -0.30
CA ILE A 206 -45.84 8.39 -1.66
C ILE A 206 -46.01 9.47 -2.72
N GLY A 207 -46.48 10.66 -2.33
CA GLY A 207 -46.59 11.81 -3.20
C GLY A 207 -47.15 13.06 -2.53
N TYR A 208 -47.21 14.14 -3.30
CA TYR A 208 -47.65 15.46 -2.86
C TYR A 208 -48.65 16.05 -3.83
N ARG A 209 -49.72 16.66 -3.29
CA ARG A 209 -50.65 17.50 -4.04
C ARG A 209 -50.38 18.96 -3.76
N LEU A 210 -50.14 19.72 -4.82
CA LEU A 210 -49.81 21.14 -4.76
C LEU A 210 -50.99 21.96 -5.30
N THR A 211 -51.38 23.00 -4.55
CA THR A 211 -52.34 24.02 -5.00
C THR A 211 -51.74 25.39 -4.74
N ILE A 212 -51.87 26.31 -5.69
CA ILE A 212 -51.32 27.67 -5.59
C ILE A 212 -52.39 28.69 -5.98
N GLY A 213 -52.55 29.73 -5.15
CA GLY A 213 -53.48 30.83 -5.39
C GLY A 213 -52.86 32.20 -5.18
N SER A 214 -53.51 33.22 -5.74
CA SER A 214 -53.23 34.65 -5.47
C SER A 214 -54.02 35.21 -4.28
N SER A 215 -54.81 34.36 -3.62
CA SER A 215 -55.59 34.69 -2.42
C SER A 215 -55.70 33.46 -1.50
N PRO A 216 -56.00 33.62 -0.20
CA PRO A 216 -56.09 32.50 0.74
C PRO A 216 -57.09 31.43 0.27
N GLY A 217 -56.66 30.17 0.20
CA GLY A 217 -57.44 29.04 -0.31
C GLY A 217 -57.71 29.07 -1.83
N GLY A 218 -57.07 29.99 -2.55
CA GLY A 218 -57.17 30.11 -4.01
C GLY A 218 -56.45 28.99 -4.75
N ASN A 219 -56.82 28.78 -6.01
CA ASN A 219 -56.23 27.78 -6.90
C ASN A 219 -56.05 28.29 -8.34
N ASP A 220 -56.03 29.61 -8.50
CA ASP A 220 -56.01 30.33 -9.78
C ASP A 220 -54.62 30.34 -10.44
N LEU A 221 -53.54 30.15 -9.68
CA LEU A 221 -52.17 30.07 -10.20
C LEU A 221 -51.76 28.63 -10.53
N LEU A 222 -52.18 27.67 -9.71
CA LEU A 222 -52.08 26.24 -9.99
C LEU A 222 -53.27 25.51 -9.35
N PRO A 223 -54.16 24.88 -10.13
CA PRO A 223 -55.20 24.02 -9.56
C PRO A 223 -54.57 22.83 -8.84
N THR A 224 -55.28 22.20 -7.92
CA THR A 224 -54.77 21.04 -7.18
C THR A 224 -54.23 19.97 -8.14
N THR A 225 -52.92 19.81 -8.12
CA THR A 225 -52.18 18.95 -9.04
C THR A 225 -51.39 17.93 -8.24
N ASP A 226 -51.50 16.66 -8.63
CA ASP A 226 -50.70 15.58 -8.06
C ASP A 226 -49.34 15.54 -8.75
N LEU A 227 -48.27 15.76 -7.98
CA LEU A 227 -46.91 15.81 -8.48
C LEU A 227 -46.14 14.50 -8.26
N GLY A 228 -46.77 13.49 -7.67
CA GLY A 228 -46.07 12.29 -7.21
C GLY A 228 -45.04 12.59 -6.12
N ASN A 229 -44.06 11.70 -5.94
CA ASN A 229 -43.02 11.82 -4.90
C ASN A 229 -41.88 12.76 -5.34
N THR A 230 -42.20 14.05 -5.51
CA THR A 230 -41.22 15.12 -5.73
C THR A 230 -41.16 16.05 -4.52
N LEU A 231 -40.04 16.75 -4.36
CA LEU A 231 -39.83 17.77 -3.33
C LEU A 231 -39.66 19.16 -3.92
N THR A 232 -39.75 19.29 -5.24
CA THR A 232 -39.60 20.55 -5.96
C THR A 232 -40.69 20.71 -7.01
N PHE A 233 -41.06 21.96 -7.27
CA PHE A 233 -41.95 22.35 -8.35
C PHE A 233 -41.38 23.57 -9.07
N ASN A 234 -41.13 23.42 -10.36
CA ASN A 234 -40.71 24.51 -11.24
C ASN A 234 -41.93 25.06 -11.98
N GLN A 235 -42.20 26.34 -11.82
CA GLN A 235 -43.39 26.97 -12.39
C GLN A 235 -43.16 27.34 -13.86
N ALA A 236 -44.12 27.01 -14.73
CA ALA A 236 -44.01 27.30 -16.16
C ALA A 236 -44.14 28.80 -16.51
N ALA A 237 -44.76 29.58 -15.63
CA ALA A 237 -44.91 31.03 -15.75
C ALA A 237 -44.60 31.67 -14.39
N GLU A 238 -44.04 32.87 -14.38
CA GLU A 238 -43.70 33.59 -13.15
C GLU A 238 -44.94 33.85 -12.28
N PHE A 239 -44.78 33.81 -10.97
CA PHE A 239 -45.77 34.30 -10.02
C PHE A 239 -46.09 35.78 -10.25
N PRO A 240 -47.29 36.28 -9.90
CA PRO A 240 -47.60 37.69 -10.08
C PRO A 240 -46.64 38.56 -9.23
N PRO A 241 -46.02 39.61 -9.78
CA PRO A 241 -45.08 40.46 -9.05
C PRO A 241 -45.79 41.39 -8.05
N ASN A 242 -45.09 41.77 -6.98
CA ASN A 242 -45.63 42.59 -5.88
C ASN A 242 -46.96 42.04 -5.32
N SER A 243 -47.05 40.72 -5.13
CA SER A 243 -48.25 40.05 -4.65
C SER A 243 -47.94 38.97 -3.62
N THR A 244 -48.91 38.67 -2.76
CA THR A 244 -48.83 37.51 -1.86
C THR A 244 -49.31 36.28 -2.59
N VAL A 245 -48.46 35.25 -2.64
CA VAL A 245 -48.78 33.92 -3.19
C VAL A 245 -49.10 32.98 -2.03
N TYR A 246 -50.15 32.18 -2.19
CA TYR A 246 -50.61 31.20 -1.22
C TYR A 246 -50.36 29.79 -1.77
N VAL A 247 -49.75 28.93 -0.96
CA VAL A 247 -49.34 27.58 -1.35
C VAL A 247 -49.88 26.56 -0.35
N ASN A 248 -50.64 25.59 -0.85
CA ASN A 248 -51.08 24.45 -0.06
C ASN A 248 -50.41 23.17 -0.58
N ILE A 249 -49.70 22.47 0.30
CA ILE A 249 -48.99 21.22 -0.01
C ILE A 249 -49.52 20.11 0.89
N ILE A 250 -50.17 19.12 0.29
CA ILE A 250 -50.74 17.97 0.99
C ILE A 250 -49.97 16.72 0.61
N ALA A 251 -49.18 16.20 1.55
CA ALA A 251 -48.57 14.88 1.42
C ALA A 251 -49.66 13.80 1.50
N TYR A 252 -49.54 12.73 0.71
CA TYR A 252 -50.48 11.60 0.75
C TYR A 252 -49.77 10.26 0.67
N ASN A 253 -50.46 9.22 1.15
CA ASN A 253 -50.07 7.83 0.97
C ASN A 253 -51.30 6.95 0.69
N LEU A 254 -51.15 5.62 0.72
CA LEU A 254 -52.26 4.69 0.48
C LEU A 254 -53.34 4.73 1.57
N ILE A 255 -53.03 5.22 2.77
CA ILE A 255 -53.98 5.39 3.87
C ILE A 255 -54.83 6.65 3.67
N GLY A 256 -54.23 7.72 3.14
CA GLY A 256 -54.94 8.95 2.82
C GLY A 256 -54.04 10.19 2.83
N ASP A 257 -54.70 11.34 2.86
CA ASP A 257 -54.09 12.66 2.78
C ASP A 257 -53.74 13.18 4.17
N ALA A 258 -52.65 13.94 4.28
CA ALA A 258 -52.33 14.70 5.47
C ALA A 258 -53.50 15.66 5.80
N ILE A 259 -53.94 15.65 7.06
CA ILE A 259 -55.06 16.47 7.54
C ILE A 259 -54.56 17.64 8.40
N SER A 260 -55.37 18.70 8.48
CA SER A 260 -55.09 19.87 9.32
C SER A 260 -53.80 20.62 8.97
N CYS A 261 -53.41 20.60 7.69
CA CYS A 261 -52.28 21.39 7.21
C CYS A 261 -52.67 22.86 7.03
N SER A 262 -51.77 23.74 7.45
CA SER A 262 -51.88 25.17 7.20
C SER A 262 -51.41 25.50 5.79
N GLU A 263 -52.02 26.50 5.19
CA GLU A 263 -51.55 27.11 3.95
C GLU A 263 -50.31 27.96 4.25
N PHE A 264 -49.31 27.90 3.37
CA PHE A 264 -48.13 28.75 3.40
C PHE A 264 -48.36 29.99 2.55
N SER A 265 -47.61 31.07 2.82
CA SER A 265 -47.64 32.26 1.98
C SER A 265 -46.27 32.91 1.84
N PHE A 266 -46.06 33.66 0.76
CA PHE A 266 -44.87 34.51 0.60
C PHE A 266 -45.19 35.72 -0.28
N ASP A 267 -44.46 36.81 -0.11
CA ASP A 267 -44.62 38.05 -0.88
C ASP A 267 -43.57 38.16 -1.99
N THR A 268 -44.04 38.28 -3.23
CA THR A 268 -43.17 38.47 -4.38
C THR A 268 -42.67 39.91 -4.51
N SER A 269 -41.44 40.10 -4.98
CA SER A 269 -40.86 41.39 -5.31
C SER A 269 -41.40 41.95 -6.63
N ALA A 270 -41.01 43.18 -6.96
CA ALA A 270 -41.07 43.65 -8.34
C ALA A 270 -40.24 42.71 -9.25
N ILE A 271 -40.63 42.59 -10.52
CA ILE A 271 -39.88 41.82 -11.52
C ILE A 271 -38.46 42.39 -11.59
N ALA A 272 -37.50 41.63 -11.08
CA ALA A 272 -36.09 41.88 -11.33
C ALA A 272 -35.77 41.37 -12.74
N ALA A 273 -34.98 42.10 -13.51
CA ALA A 273 -34.55 41.61 -14.80
C ALA A 273 -33.58 40.44 -14.60
N LEU A 274 -33.77 39.36 -15.36
CA LEU A 274 -32.79 38.27 -15.42
C LEU A 274 -31.42 38.84 -15.80
N PRO A 275 -30.34 38.38 -15.16
CA PRO A 275 -29.00 38.78 -15.56
C PRO A 275 -28.72 38.27 -16.98
N GLY A 276 -27.90 39.00 -17.73
CA GLY A 276 -27.41 38.52 -19.03
C GLY A 276 -26.44 37.34 -18.86
N CYS A 277 -26.19 36.60 -19.93
CA CYS A 277 -25.16 35.55 -19.90
C CYS A 277 -23.75 36.15 -19.89
N THR A 278 -22.79 35.33 -19.44
CA THR A 278 -21.36 35.66 -19.46
C THR A 278 -20.56 34.69 -20.33
N ALA A 279 -19.28 34.97 -20.52
CA ALA A 279 -18.31 34.14 -21.21
C ALA A 279 -16.97 34.10 -20.46
N LEU A 280 -16.23 33.03 -20.67
CA LEU A 280 -14.88 32.83 -20.14
C LEU A 280 -13.90 33.88 -20.68
N ILE A 281 -13.08 34.39 -19.76
CA ILE A 281 -11.88 35.18 -20.02
C ILE A 281 -10.66 34.24 -20.08
N SER A 282 -10.60 33.29 -19.14
CA SER A 282 -9.51 32.31 -19.06
C SER A 282 -10.03 30.99 -18.48
N PRO A 283 -9.75 29.83 -19.09
CA PRO A 283 -9.27 29.68 -20.46
C PRO A 283 -10.27 30.23 -21.49
N LEU A 284 -9.78 30.78 -22.61
CA LEU A 284 -10.67 31.23 -23.69
C LEU A 284 -11.44 30.05 -24.28
N ASN A 285 -12.66 30.29 -24.77
CA ASN A 285 -13.43 29.28 -25.48
C ASN A 285 -12.66 28.73 -26.69
N GLY A 286 -12.54 27.40 -26.76
CA GLY A 286 -11.75 26.66 -27.74
C GLY A 286 -10.24 26.65 -27.48
N ALA A 287 -9.77 27.14 -26.33
CA ALA A 287 -8.36 27.09 -25.98
C ALA A 287 -7.86 25.64 -25.92
N ASN A 288 -6.64 25.42 -26.40
CA ASN A 288 -5.92 24.16 -26.28
C ASN A 288 -4.70 24.35 -25.39
N ASN A 289 -4.14 23.26 -24.87
CA ASN A 289 -2.99 23.27 -23.97
C ASN A 289 -3.26 24.07 -22.68
N VAL A 290 -4.46 23.95 -22.13
CA VAL A 290 -4.79 24.54 -20.82
C VAL A 290 -4.16 23.69 -19.71
N PRO A 291 -3.49 24.25 -18.69
CA PRO A 291 -2.96 23.46 -17.58
C PRO A 291 -4.03 22.57 -16.95
N VAL A 292 -3.66 21.40 -16.43
CA VAL A 292 -4.56 20.49 -15.69
C VAL A 292 -5.07 21.10 -14.38
N THR A 293 -4.47 22.21 -13.93
CA THR A 293 -4.86 22.94 -12.73
C THR A 293 -5.30 24.38 -13.03
N PRO A 294 -6.28 24.63 -13.92
CA PRO A 294 -6.62 25.99 -14.33
C PRO A 294 -7.48 26.70 -13.27
N ILE A 295 -7.43 28.03 -13.30
CA ILE A 295 -8.43 28.90 -12.70
C ILE A 295 -9.37 29.33 -13.83
N LEU A 296 -10.68 29.09 -13.67
CA LEU A 296 -11.67 29.60 -14.61
C LEU A 296 -12.02 31.03 -14.22
N GLU A 297 -11.90 31.97 -15.15
CA GLU A 297 -12.24 33.38 -15.00
C GLU A 297 -13.28 33.78 -16.06
N TRP A 298 -14.27 34.60 -15.71
CA TRP A 298 -15.34 35.04 -16.62
C TRP A 298 -15.70 36.52 -16.45
N THR A 299 -16.43 37.05 -17.42
CA THR A 299 -16.83 38.46 -17.43
C THR A 299 -17.90 38.75 -16.35
N PRO A 300 -17.77 39.79 -15.50
CA PRO A 300 -18.81 40.12 -14.53
C PRO A 300 -20.11 40.60 -15.22
N VAL A 301 -21.25 40.15 -14.70
CA VAL A 301 -22.59 40.53 -15.21
C VAL A 301 -23.27 41.50 -14.24
N PRO A 302 -23.66 42.71 -14.70
CA PRO A 302 -24.44 43.64 -13.90
C PRO A 302 -25.75 43.03 -13.42
N GLY A 303 -26.05 43.19 -12.12
CA GLY A 303 -27.28 42.70 -11.51
C GLY A 303 -27.26 41.20 -11.18
N ALA A 304 -26.17 40.46 -11.43
CA ALA A 304 -26.00 39.09 -10.94
C ALA A 304 -25.68 39.09 -9.44
N ALA A 305 -26.38 38.25 -8.66
CA ALA A 305 -26.07 37.96 -7.27
C ALA A 305 -25.06 36.80 -7.11
N GLY A 306 -24.85 36.02 -8.16
CA GLY A 306 -23.87 34.94 -8.21
C GLY A 306 -23.82 34.26 -9.58
N TYR A 307 -23.09 33.15 -9.67
CA TYR A 307 -22.92 32.37 -10.91
C TYR A 307 -23.05 30.89 -10.61
N ARG A 308 -23.83 30.16 -11.40
CA ARG A 308 -23.85 28.70 -11.40
C ARG A 308 -22.90 28.18 -12.46
N ILE A 309 -22.02 27.28 -12.08
CA ILE A 309 -21.01 26.73 -12.99
C ILE A 309 -21.25 25.23 -13.12
N THR A 310 -21.39 24.78 -14.36
CA THR A 310 -21.43 23.37 -14.73
C THR A 310 -20.22 23.07 -15.60
N VAL A 311 -19.47 22.03 -15.25
CA VAL A 311 -18.29 21.55 -15.97
C VAL A 311 -18.42 20.05 -16.17
N GLY A 312 -18.32 19.60 -17.41
CA GLY A 312 -18.37 18.19 -17.77
C GLY A 312 -17.36 17.80 -18.81
N ASN A 313 -17.24 16.49 -18.99
CA ASN A 313 -16.36 15.87 -19.97
C ASN A 313 -16.99 15.77 -21.37
N SER A 314 -18.28 16.11 -21.48
CA SER A 314 -19.03 16.16 -22.72
C SER A 314 -20.03 17.33 -22.69
N PRO A 315 -20.61 17.74 -23.83
CA PRO A 315 -21.53 18.88 -23.90
C PRO A 315 -22.78 18.81 -23.01
N PHE A 316 -23.12 17.65 -22.46
CA PHE A 316 -24.39 17.43 -21.76
C PHE A 316 -24.22 16.76 -20.41
N THR A 317 -22.99 16.66 -19.92
CA THR A 317 -22.68 16.02 -18.65
C THR A 317 -22.04 17.02 -17.70
N ALA A 318 -21.98 16.65 -16.42
CA ALA A 318 -21.58 17.53 -15.33
C ALA A 318 -20.72 16.79 -14.30
N GLU A 319 -19.74 16.01 -14.77
CA GLU A 319 -18.94 15.13 -13.90
C GLU A 319 -17.95 15.89 -13.01
N VAL A 320 -17.57 17.12 -13.38
CA VAL A 320 -16.58 17.91 -12.62
C VAL A 320 -17.28 18.88 -11.67
N LEU A 321 -18.19 19.70 -12.19
CA LEU A 321 -19.05 20.57 -11.40
C LEU A 321 -20.48 20.46 -11.95
N ASP A 322 -21.44 20.24 -11.07
CA ASP A 322 -22.85 20.20 -11.42
C ASP A 322 -23.61 21.34 -10.78
N ASN A 323 -23.89 22.38 -11.58
CA ASN A 323 -24.72 23.51 -11.23
C ASN A 323 -24.30 24.23 -9.92
N VAL A 324 -23.00 24.27 -9.64
CA VAL A 324 -22.45 24.75 -8.37
C VAL A 324 -22.55 26.27 -8.32
N ALA A 325 -23.18 26.79 -7.25
CA ALA A 325 -23.40 28.22 -7.07
C ALA A 325 -22.20 28.90 -6.40
N PHE A 326 -21.66 29.91 -7.07
CA PHE A 326 -20.65 30.82 -6.56
C PHE A 326 -21.29 32.16 -6.15
N PRO A 327 -20.80 32.81 -5.08
CA PRO A 327 -21.14 34.20 -4.75
C PRO A 327 -20.75 35.16 -5.90
N PRO A 328 -20.94 36.49 -5.80
CA PRO A 328 -20.64 37.40 -6.92
C PRO A 328 -19.13 37.62 -7.10
N VAL A 329 -18.42 36.54 -7.41
CA VAL A 329 -17.02 36.43 -7.82
C VAL A 329 -16.95 36.17 -9.32
N THR A 330 -15.80 36.41 -9.93
CA THR A 330 -15.57 36.23 -11.38
C THR A 330 -14.55 35.16 -11.69
N GLN A 331 -14.20 34.33 -10.71
CA GLN A 331 -13.23 33.25 -10.86
C GLN A 331 -13.50 32.09 -9.90
N THR A 332 -13.05 30.88 -10.27
CA THR A 332 -13.00 29.72 -9.38
C THR A 332 -11.75 29.74 -8.49
N GLY A 333 -11.64 28.77 -7.58
CA GLY A 333 -10.33 28.31 -7.10
C GLY A 333 -9.60 27.50 -8.17
N ILE A 334 -8.46 26.93 -7.81
CA ILE A 334 -7.76 25.96 -8.67
C ILE A 334 -8.66 24.72 -8.80
N LEU A 335 -8.97 24.33 -10.04
CA LEU A 335 -9.66 23.08 -10.36
C LEU A 335 -8.64 22.05 -10.80
N GLU A 336 -8.75 20.80 -10.35
CA GLU A 336 -7.90 19.70 -10.82
C GLU A 336 -8.67 18.91 -11.89
N LEU A 337 -8.13 18.90 -13.11
CA LEU A 337 -8.77 18.36 -14.30
C LEU A 337 -7.89 17.29 -14.94
N GLU A 338 -8.52 16.31 -15.58
CA GLU A 338 -7.80 15.29 -16.34
C GLU A 338 -7.03 15.90 -17.53
N ALA A 339 -5.85 15.33 -17.83
CA ALA A 339 -5.03 15.75 -18.95
C ALA A 339 -5.55 15.22 -20.30
N ASN A 340 -5.16 15.87 -21.39
CA ASN A 340 -5.54 15.52 -22.77
C ASN A 340 -7.06 15.38 -22.98
N ARG A 341 -7.85 16.21 -22.29
CA ARG A 341 -9.31 16.11 -22.29
C ARG A 341 -9.94 17.45 -22.60
N THR A 342 -11.00 17.43 -23.40
CA THR A 342 -11.83 18.61 -23.64
C THR A 342 -12.93 18.68 -22.58
N PHE A 343 -12.99 19.80 -21.87
CA PHE A 343 -14.03 20.11 -20.91
C PHE A 343 -15.04 21.07 -21.53
N PHE A 344 -16.31 20.90 -21.14
CA PHE A 344 -17.43 21.71 -21.56
C PHE A 344 -18.00 22.42 -20.34
N ILE A 345 -18.13 23.75 -20.45
CA ILE A 345 -18.41 24.65 -19.33
C ILE A 345 -19.62 25.49 -19.68
N THR A 346 -20.55 25.60 -18.75
CA THR A 346 -21.66 26.56 -18.82
C THR A 346 -21.64 27.41 -17.57
N ILE A 347 -21.62 28.73 -17.75
CA ILE A 347 -21.67 29.70 -16.66
C ILE A 347 -23.02 30.42 -16.75
N VAL A 348 -23.85 30.24 -15.74
CA VAL A 348 -25.20 30.79 -15.66
C VAL A 348 -25.26 31.80 -14.51
N PRO A 349 -25.13 33.11 -14.81
CA PRO A 349 -25.36 34.16 -13.82
C PRO A 349 -26.77 34.03 -13.23
N PHE A 350 -26.92 34.27 -11.94
CA PHE A 350 -28.23 34.26 -11.30
C PHE A 350 -28.37 35.46 -10.37
N ASN A 351 -29.60 35.92 -10.16
CA ASN A 351 -29.92 36.90 -9.14
C ASN A 351 -31.26 36.54 -8.48
N ALA A 352 -31.86 37.50 -7.77
CA ALA A 352 -33.21 37.31 -7.26
C ALA A 352 -34.13 36.82 -8.38
N ALA A 353 -34.16 37.48 -9.54
CA ALA A 353 -34.96 37.17 -10.74
C ALA A 353 -34.82 35.75 -11.31
N GLY A 354 -33.82 34.99 -10.90
CA GLY A 354 -33.57 33.63 -11.37
C GLY A 354 -32.29 33.54 -12.18
N ASP A 355 -32.17 32.41 -12.89
CA ASP A 355 -31.00 32.06 -13.68
C ASP A 355 -31.09 32.69 -15.08
N ALA A 356 -29.96 33.21 -15.59
CA ALA A 356 -29.87 33.73 -16.95
C ALA A 356 -30.25 32.63 -17.97
N ILE A 357 -31.08 33.00 -18.95
CA ILE A 357 -31.60 32.08 -19.96
C ILE A 357 -30.73 32.12 -21.22
N GLY A 358 -30.45 30.95 -21.80
CA GLY A 358 -29.81 30.83 -23.11
C GLY A 358 -28.28 31.00 -23.09
N CYS A 359 -27.64 30.78 -21.94
CA CYS A 359 -26.20 30.86 -21.83
C CYS A 359 -25.54 29.76 -22.66
N GLN A 360 -24.56 30.18 -23.46
CA GLN A 360 -23.88 29.28 -24.39
C GLN A 360 -22.84 28.48 -23.64
N GLN A 361 -22.66 27.24 -24.08
CA GLN A 361 -21.60 26.40 -23.59
C GLN A 361 -20.29 26.78 -24.28
N GLU A 362 -19.23 26.81 -23.48
CA GLU A 362 -17.85 27.02 -23.91
C GLU A 362 -17.03 25.75 -23.66
N SER A 363 -15.86 25.65 -24.27
CA SER A 363 -14.98 24.49 -24.08
C SER A 363 -13.52 24.89 -24.04
N PHE A 364 -12.69 24.03 -23.46
CA PHE A 364 -11.24 24.09 -23.61
C PHE A 364 -10.64 22.70 -23.49
N THR A 365 -9.44 22.50 -24.02
CA THR A 365 -8.71 21.23 -23.96
C THR A 365 -7.49 21.37 -23.08
N THR A 366 -7.38 20.51 -22.06
CA THR A 366 -6.21 20.46 -21.18
C THR A 366 -4.98 19.99 -21.94
N ILE A 367 -3.79 20.39 -21.47
CA ILE A 367 -2.51 19.94 -22.00
C ILE A 367 -2.48 18.42 -22.07
N GLN A 368 -1.75 17.88 -23.03
CA GLN A 368 -1.44 16.46 -23.00
C GLN A 368 -0.58 16.21 -21.76
N GLY A 369 -1.00 15.29 -20.88
CA GLY A 369 -0.23 14.95 -19.70
C GLY A 369 1.07 14.22 -20.07
N CYS A 370 1.72 13.58 -19.11
CA CYS A 370 2.91 12.78 -19.39
C CYS A 370 2.59 11.31 -19.75
N GLY A 371 1.30 10.96 -19.86
CA GLY A 371 0.84 9.60 -20.15
C GLY A 371 0.53 8.80 -18.88
N PRO A 372 0.34 7.47 -18.98
CA PRO A 372 0.53 6.67 -20.20
C PRO A 372 -0.56 6.90 -21.27
N PHE A 373 -0.16 6.88 -22.54
CA PHE A 373 -1.03 6.95 -23.72
C PHE A 373 -1.13 5.59 -24.38
N PHE A 374 -2.33 5.12 -24.71
CA PHE A 374 -2.49 3.90 -25.51
C PHE A 374 -2.21 4.20 -26.98
N ASP A 375 -1.23 3.54 -27.57
CA ASP A 375 -0.98 3.57 -29.01
C ASP A 375 -1.78 2.43 -29.68
N PRO A 376 -2.84 2.72 -30.45
CA PRO A 376 -3.66 1.70 -31.08
C PRO A 376 -2.96 0.99 -32.25
N MET A 377 -1.83 1.50 -32.75
CA MET A 377 -1.06 0.85 -33.79
C MET A 377 -0.09 -0.21 -33.24
N THR A 378 0.53 0.06 -32.10
CA THR A 378 1.47 -0.88 -31.45
C THR A 378 0.80 -1.75 -30.40
N GLY A 379 -0.27 -1.26 -29.77
CA GLY A 379 -0.94 -1.88 -28.62
C GLY A 379 -0.26 -1.58 -27.28
N ASP A 380 0.73 -0.69 -27.27
CA ASP A 380 1.54 -0.38 -26.08
C ASP A 380 1.03 0.88 -25.35
N LEU A 381 1.42 0.99 -24.08
CA LEU A 381 1.26 2.21 -23.28
C LEU A 381 2.55 3.04 -23.37
N ILE A 382 2.45 4.26 -23.89
CA ILE A 382 3.56 5.19 -24.05
C ILE A 382 3.53 6.20 -22.91
N SER A 383 4.57 6.23 -22.08
CA SER A 383 4.82 7.31 -21.12
C SER A 383 5.84 8.29 -21.69
N LEU A 384 5.64 9.57 -21.45
CA LEU A 384 6.59 10.63 -21.78
C LEU A 384 7.55 10.90 -20.61
N ASN A 385 7.30 10.35 -19.42
CA ASN A 385 8.25 10.37 -18.32
C ASN A 385 9.49 9.51 -18.64
N PRO A 386 10.70 9.90 -18.21
CA PRO A 386 11.86 9.02 -18.27
C PRO A 386 11.68 7.75 -17.44
N GLU A 387 12.22 6.63 -17.90
CA GLU A 387 12.39 5.45 -17.04
C GLU A 387 13.60 5.66 -16.14
N ILE A 388 13.41 5.47 -14.82
CA ILE A 388 14.51 5.55 -13.85
C ILE A 388 15.03 4.15 -13.56
N ASN A 389 16.34 3.98 -13.72
CA ASN A 389 17.07 2.78 -13.34
C ASN A 389 18.26 3.16 -12.44
N PHE A 390 17.94 3.85 -11.34
CA PHE A 390 18.92 4.33 -10.37
C PHE A 390 18.90 3.46 -9.10
N PRO A 391 20.04 3.22 -8.41
CA PRO A 391 20.07 2.37 -7.22
C PRO A 391 19.40 3.03 -6.01
N ASP A 392 18.65 2.24 -5.22
CA ASP A 392 18.01 2.68 -3.97
C ASP A 392 19.00 3.03 -2.86
N THR A 393 20.24 2.53 -2.95
CA THR A 393 21.28 2.76 -1.95
C THR A 393 22.65 2.87 -2.60
N ILE A 394 23.40 3.88 -2.18
CA ILE A 394 24.80 4.08 -2.54
C ILE A 394 25.60 4.01 -1.24
N ALA A 395 26.55 3.08 -1.17
CA ALA A 395 27.44 2.95 -0.04
C ALA A 395 28.83 3.49 -0.40
N THR A 396 29.45 4.20 0.55
CA THR A 396 30.84 4.69 0.43
C THR A 396 31.49 4.75 1.80
N CYS A 397 32.81 4.91 1.84
CA CYS A 397 33.54 5.01 3.08
C CYS A 397 33.50 6.44 3.61
N GLU A 398 33.44 6.60 4.93
CA GLU A 398 33.34 7.93 5.57
C GLU A 398 34.46 8.89 5.12
N ASN A 399 35.65 8.37 4.83
CA ASN A 399 36.80 9.12 4.37
C ASN A 399 36.82 9.44 2.86
N GLU A 400 35.83 8.97 2.09
CA GLU A 400 35.72 9.20 0.65
C GLU A 400 34.81 10.38 0.27
N PHE A 401 34.09 10.96 1.24
CA PHE A 401 33.28 12.15 0.96
C PHE A 401 34.15 13.38 0.62
N PRO A 402 33.70 14.24 -0.32
CA PRO A 402 32.49 14.10 -1.11
C PRO A 402 32.65 13.09 -2.27
N ILE A 403 31.61 12.30 -2.53
CA ILE A 403 31.58 11.36 -3.66
C ILE A 403 30.91 12.00 -4.88
N MET A 404 31.36 11.61 -6.07
CA MET A 404 30.71 11.95 -7.34
C MET A 404 29.83 10.79 -7.78
N VAL A 405 28.56 11.08 -8.03
CA VAL A 405 27.57 10.13 -8.49
C VAL A 405 26.98 10.63 -9.81
N SER A 406 26.77 9.73 -10.76
CA SER A 406 26.26 10.05 -12.09
C SER A 406 25.09 9.12 -12.41
N SER A 407 24.03 9.66 -13.01
CA SER A 407 22.96 8.82 -13.57
C SER A 407 23.30 8.36 -14.99
N THR A 408 22.89 7.14 -15.33
CA THR A 408 22.92 6.60 -16.70
C THR A 408 21.57 6.68 -17.40
N ASP A 409 20.54 7.17 -16.72
CA ASP A 409 19.19 7.28 -17.27
C ASP A 409 19.15 8.29 -18.44
N THR A 410 18.26 8.06 -19.39
CA THR A 410 18.13 8.93 -20.57
C THR A 410 16.96 9.89 -20.36
N ALA A 411 17.28 11.17 -20.16
CA ALA A 411 16.31 12.25 -20.00
C ALA A 411 16.83 13.57 -20.58
N ASP A 412 15.93 14.54 -20.81
CA ASP A 412 16.30 15.89 -21.26
C ASP A 412 16.96 16.73 -20.16
N GLY A 413 16.68 16.43 -18.88
CA GLY A 413 17.30 17.08 -17.74
C GLY A 413 17.22 16.29 -16.45
N TYR A 414 17.95 16.78 -15.43
CA TYR A 414 18.14 16.10 -14.15
C TYR A 414 18.06 17.11 -13.01
N ARG A 415 17.63 16.65 -11.83
CA ARG A 415 17.65 17.41 -10.57
C ARG A 415 17.98 16.46 -9.43
N TRP A 416 18.81 16.95 -8.51
CA TRP A 416 19.23 16.22 -7.33
C TRP A 416 18.92 17.04 -6.10
N TYR A 417 18.35 16.41 -5.08
CA TYR A 417 17.97 17.05 -3.84
C TYR A 417 18.59 16.34 -2.65
N SER A 418 19.13 17.09 -1.70
CA SER A 418 19.39 16.57 -0.36
C SER A 418 18.14 16.71 0.51
N ILE A 419 17.83 15.70 1.29
CA ILE A 419 16.69 15.67 2.22
C ILE A 419 17.24 15.71 3.64
N ASN A 420 16.85 16.72 4.42
CA ASN A 420 17.24 16.81 5.82
C ASN A 420 16.30 16.02 6.73
N SER A 421 16.63 15.92 8.03
CA SER A 421 15.83 15.19 9.02
C SER A 421 14.41 15.71 9.24
N SER A 422 14.08 16.91 8.76
CA SER A 422 12.73 17.48 8.78
C SER A 422 11.95 17.25 7.47
N GLY A 423 12.53 16.52 6.50
CA GLY A 423 11.96 16.28 5.19
C GLY A 423 12.05 17.46 4.22
N ILE A 424 12.84 18.50 4.53
CA ILE A 424 13.02 19.64 3.63
C ILE A 424 14.03 19.27 2.56
N GLU A 425 13.63 19.43 1.29
CA GLU A 425 14.45 19.21 0.12
C GLU A 425 15.26 20.45 -0.25
N THR A 426 16.54 20.29 -0.60
CA THR A 426 17.39 21.35 -1.15
C THR A 426 18.01 20.89 -2.46
N LEU A 427 17.80 21.63 -3.55
CA LEU A 427 18.43 21.33 -4.84
C LEU A 427 19.95 21.49 -4.74
N ILE A 428 20.68 20.41 -5.02
CA ILE A 428 22.15 20.35 -4.95
C ILE A 428 22.82 20.23 -6.34
N SER A 429 22.11 19.75 -7.36
CA SER A 429 22.59 19.69 -8.74
C SER A 429 21.44 19.65 -9.74
N ASN A 430 21.67 20.12 -10.96
CA ASN A 430 20.77 20.04 -12.11
C ASN A 430 21.42 19.41 -13.35
N THR A 431 22.53 18.69 -13.16
CA THR A 431 23.25 17.95 -14.19
C THR A 431 23.08 16.44 -13.98
N ALA A 432 23.51 15.62 -14.95
CA ALA A 432 23.51 14.17 -14.80
C ALA A 432 24.41 13.68 -13.64
N ASP A 433 25.38 14.51 -13.25
CA ASP A 433 26.29 14.27 -12.14
C ASP A 433 25.93 15.10 -10.90
N VAL A 434 26.24 14.58 -9.71
CA VAL A 434 26.08 15.24 -8.42
C VAL A 434 27.25 14.92 -7.49
N SER A 435 27.63 15.91 -6.67
CA SER A 435 28.60 15.73 -5.58
C SER A 435 27.84 15.61 -4.25
N LEU A 436 27.95 14.46 -3.60
CA LEU A 436 27.28 14.17 -2.32
C LEU A 436 28.29 14.33 -1.19
N SER A 437 28.01 15.21 -0.23
CA SER A 437 28.97 15.61 0.81
C SER A 437 28.87 14.85 2.12
N SER A 438 27.84 14.04 2.32
CA SER A 438 27.63 13.26 3.54
C SER A 438 26.71 12.07 3.28
N ALA A 439 26.64 11.15 4.24
CA ALA A 439 25.55 10.18 4.32
C ALA A 439 24.21 10.90 4.58
N GLY A 440 23.12 10.27 4.16
CA GLY A 440 21.77 10.80 4.31
C GLY A 440 20.82 10.37 3.20
N GLU A 441 19.64 10.96 3.20
CA GLU A 441 18.58 10.70 2.22
C GLU A 441 18.62 11.75 1.11
N TYR A 442 18.47 11.30 -0.13
CA TYR A 442 18.54 12.14 -1.32
C TYR A 442 17.41 11.77 -2.27
N ARG A 443 17.02 12.71 -3.13
CA ARG A 443 16.08 12.46 -4.23
C ARG A 443 16.74 12.76 -5.55
N TYR A 444 16.70 11.80 -6.45
CA TYR A 444 17.07 11.94 -7.84
C TYR A 444 15.81 12.11 -8.69
N GLU A 445 15.81 13.09 -9.58
CA GLU A 445 14.74 13.36 -10.53
C GLU A 445 15.33 13.51 -11.94
N ALA A 446 14.70 12.84 -12.90
CA ALA A 446 15.00 12.96 -14.32
C ALA A 446 13.74 13.42 -15.05
N TYR A 447 13.85 14.27 -16.06
CA TYR A 447 12.67 14.76 -16.77
C TYR A 447 12.85 14.93 -18.27
N ASN A 448 11.74 14.74 -19.01
CA ASN A 448 11.64 15.05 -20.44
C ASN A 448 10.86 16.35 -20.66
N LEU A 449 11.27 17.14 -21.66
CA LEU A 449 10.63 18.39 -22.04
C LEU A 449 9.77 18.18 -23.29
N ILE A 450 8.46 18.21 -23.10
CA ILE A 450 7.50 18.07 -24.20
C ILE A 450 7.10 19.45 -24.72
N PRO A 451 7.37 19.79 -26.00
CA PRO A 451 7.06 21.11 -26.53
C PRO A 451 5.54 21.31 -26.72
N GLN A 452 4.85 22.00 -25.79
CA GLN A 452 3.41 22.30 -25.89
C GLN A 452 3.04 23.71 -25.37
N SER A 453 3.12 24.75 -26.21
CA SER A 453 2.70 26.12 -25.84
C SER A 453 3.16 26.57 -24.44
N GLY A 454 4.41 26.22 -24.12
CA GLY A 454 4.95 26.05 -22.77
C GLY A 454 5.66 24.70 -22.72
N ASN A 455 6.90 24.62 -22.25
CA ASN A 455 7.54 23.31 -22.15
C ASN A 455 6.90 22.57 -20.97
N LEU A 456 6.23 21.44 -21.25
CA LEU A 456 5.75 20.54 -20.21
C LEU A 456 6.94 19.72 -19.70
N ASP A 457 7.17 19.77 -18.41
CA ASP A 457 8.14 18.96 -17.70
C ASP A 457 7.48 17.64 -17.28
N CYS A 458 8.00 16.51 -17.78
CA CYS A 458 7.56 15.17 -17.43
C CYS A 458 8.61 14.48 -16.57
N PRO A 459 8.56 14.64 -15.23
CA PRO A 459 9.57 14.09 -14.34
C PRO A 459 9.24 12.66 -13.91
N SER A 460 10.27 11.86 -13.71
CA SER A 460 10.30 10.70 -12.84
C SER A 460 11.24 11.00 -11.68
N SER A 461 10.99 10.43 -10.51
CA SER A 461 11.92 10.58 -9.38
C SER A 461 11.99 9.34 -8.51
N GLN A 462 13.11 9.20 -7.81
CA GLN A 462 13.40 8.14 -6.86
C GLN A 462 14.15 8.71 -5.66
N VAL A 463 13.76 8.26 -4.47
CA VAL A 463 14.49 8.53 -3.24
C VAL A 463 15.52 7.42 -3.05
N PHE A 464 16.74 7.79 -2.70
CA PHE A 464 17.82 6.85 -2.43
C PHE A 464 18.61 7.27 -1.18
N ASN A 465 19.23 6.28 -0.55
CA ASN A 465 20.03 6.49 0.65
C ASN A 465 21.51 6.45 0.34
N VAL A 466 22.26 7.41 0.87
CA VAL A 466 23.72 7.35 0.92
C VAL A 466 24.11 6.88 2.31
N VAL A 467 24.73 5.70 2.38
CA VAL A 467 25.23 5.14 3.64
C VAL A 467 26.75 5.27 3.69
N SER A 468 27.25 5.75 4.83
CA SER A 468 28.67 5.76 5.13
C SER A 468 29.04 4.52 5.92
N SER A 469 30.12 3.84 5.55
CA SER A 469 30.69 2.74 6.33
C SER A 469 32.15 3.03 6.73
N GLU A 470 32.65 2.26 7.68
CA GLU A 470 34.04 2.32 8.15
C GLU A 470 34.72 0.95 8.01
N ALA A 471 36.03 0.94 7.75
CA ALA A 471 36.81 -0.28 7.78
C ALA A 471 36.74 -0.95 9.17
N PRO A 472 36.62 -2.28 9.26
CA PRO A 472 36.56 -2.97 10.55
C PRO A 472 37.86 -2.83 11.33
N VAL A 473 37.76 -2.79 12.66
CA VAL A 473 38.90 -2.93 13.58
C VAL A 473 38.64 -4.12 14.50
N ILE A 474 39.55 -5.10 14.53
CA ILE A 474 39.47 -6.23 15.46
C ILE A 474 39.91 -5.75 16.84
N SER A 475 38.96 -5.64 17.78
CA SER A 475 39.21 -5.13 19.13
C SER A 475 39.77 -6.19 20.08
N SER A 476 39.31 -7.43 19.94
CA SER A 476 39.77 -8.58 20.73
C SER A 476 39.30 -9.89 20.12
N ILE A 477 40.02 -10.98 20.42
CA ILE A 477 39.66 -12.33 20.03
C ILE A 477 39.60 -13.20 21.29
N ASN A 478 38.44 -13.81 21.55
CA ASN A 478 38.26 -14.72 22.67
C ASN A 478 38.29 -16.17 22.17
N VAL A 479 39.27 -16.93 22.66
CA VAL A 479 39.43 -18.36 22.33
C VAL A 479 39.07 -19.20 23.54
N THR A 480 38.23 -20.22 23.35
CA THR A 480 37.80 -21.17 24.39
C THR A 480 37.88 -22.59 23.86
N GLU A 481 38.31 -23.54 24.69
CA GLU A 481 38.40 -24.94 24.28
C GLU A 481 37.03 -25.64 24.24
N GLN A 482 36.89 -26.61 23.35
CA GLN A 482 35.73 -27.49 23.18
C GLN A 482 36.18 -28.94 23.02
N ALA A 483 35.25 -29.89 23.19
CA ALA A 483 35.56 -31.32 23.09
C ALA A 483 36.14 -31.76 21.73
N THR A 484 35.92 -30.98 20.66
CA THR A 484 36.27 -31.30 19.28
C THR A 484 37.07 -30.20 18.58
N GLY A 485 37.68 -29.28 19.34
CA GLY A 485 38.48 -28.16 18.81
C GLY A 485 38.37 -26.91 19.67
N ILE A 486 38.47 -25.74 19.06
CA ILE A 486 38.34 -24.45 19.72
C ILE A 486 37.12 -23.67 19.23
N ARG A 487 36.66 -22.77 20.09
CA ARG A 487 35.64 -21.78 19.80
C ARG A 487 36.27 -20.39 19.84
N ILE A 488 36.09 -19.64 18.78
CA ILE A 488 36.65 -18.30 18.57
C ILE A 488 35.49 -17.31 18.46
N ILE A 489 35.57 -16.22 19.22
CA ILE A 489 34.67 -15.06 19.08
C ILE A 489 35.51 -13.84 18.72
N VAL A 490 35.20 -13.21 17.59
CA VAL A 490 35.89 -12.01 17.09
C VAL A 490 35.09 -10.78 17.47
N ASN A 491 35.62 -9.90 18.32
CA ASN A 491 34.95 -8.66 18.68
C ASN A 491 35.49 -7.54 17.78
N THR A 492 34.61 -6.91 17.02
CA THR A 492 34.97 -5.85 16.07
C THR A 492 34.35 -4.52 16.47
N THR A 493 35.06 -3.45 16.16
CA THR A 493 34.58 -2.06 16.30
C THR A 493 34.69 -1.33 14.96
N GLY A 494 33.88 -0.29 14.80
CA GLY A 494 33.77 0.53 13.59
C GLY A 494 32.31 0.72 13.21
N GLY A 495 32.02 1.77 12.45
CA GLY A 495 30.67 2.18 12.02
C GLY A 495 30.08 1.42 10.82
N GLY A 496 30.53 0.19 10.53
CA GLY A 496 30.11 -0.58 9.36
C GLY A 496 29.41 -1.91 9.67
N ASP A 497 28.87 -2.54 8.61
CA ASP A 497 28.29 -3.88 8.66
C ASP A 497 29.33 -4.91 8.24
N TYR A 498 29.68 -5.81 9.16
CA TYR A 498 30.83 -6.69 9.02
C TYR A 498 30.47 -8.16 8.83
N GLU A 499 31.28 -8.83 8.02
CA GLU A 499 31.27 -10.28 7.90
C GLU A 499 32.66 -10.87 8.15
N TYR A 500 32.67 -12.13 8.58
CA TYR A 500 33.84 -12.79 9.18
C TYR A 500 34.20 -14.04 8.38
N ALA A 501 35.49 -14.25 8.15
CA ALA A 501 36.04 -15.47 7.58
C ALA A 501 37.26 -15.95 8.37
N ILE A 502 37.63 -17.21 8.20
CA ILE A 502 38.80 -17.83 8.82
C ILE A 502 39.64 -18.52 7.75
N ASP A 503 40.96 -18.39 7.87
CA ASP A 503 42.05 -18.98 7.06
C ASP A 503 42.09 -18.61 5.57
N ASN A 504 41.04 -18.01 5.03
CA ASN A 504 40.99 -17.58 3.63
C ASN A 504 40.40 -16.17 3.50
N ILE A 505 41.21 -15.25 2.99
CA ILE A 505 40.81 -13.85 2.71
C ILE A 505 39.64 -13.73 1.72
N ASN A 506 39.43 -14.74 0.87
CA ASN A 506 38.33 -14.77 -0.10
C ASN A 506 37.08 -15.49 0.45
N GLY A 507 37.10 -15.94 1.71
CA GLY A 507 35.98 -16.59 2.37
C GLY A 507 35.99 -18.12 2.32
N PRO A 508 34.88 -18.78 2.69
CA PRO A 508 33.54 -18.21 2.84
C PRO A 508 33.42 -17.25 4.03
N TYR A 509 32.72 -16.13 3.81
CA TYR A 509 32.36 -15.18 4.86
C TYR A 509 31.00 -15.54 5.46
N GLN A 510 30.83 -15.23 6.74
CA GLN A 510 29.59 -15.40 7.50
C GLN A 510 29.27 -14.13 8.30
N GLY A 511 27.99 -13.82 8.48
CA GLY A 511 27.56 -12.67 9.30
C GLY A 511 27.74 -12.87 10.81
N SER A 512 28.05 -14.08 11.27
CA SER A 512 28.31 -14.35 12.69
C SER A 512 29.79 -14.20 13.01
N ASN A 513 30.10 -13.54 14.11
CA ASN A 513 31.46 -13.39 14.63
C ASN A 513 31.98 -14.61 15.43
N LEU A 514 31.26 -15.73 15.37
CA LEU A 514 31.50 -16.94 16.12
C LEU A 514 31.94 -18.08 15.20
N PHE A 515 33.08 -18.69 15.53
CA PHE A 515 33.56 -19.93 14.92
C PHE A 515 33.63 -21.02 15.98
N THR A 516 33.19 -22.25 15.65
CA THR A 516 33.13 -23.40 16.57
C THR A 516 33.74 -24.64 15.96
N ASN A 517 34.24 -25.55 16.79
CA ASN A 517 34.90 -26.78 16.35
C ASN A 517 36.04 -26.51 15.35
N ILE A 518 36.75 -25.39 15.55
CA ILE A 518 37.91 -25.07 14.73
C ILE A 518 39.05 -25.98 15.20
N PRO A 519 39.80 -26.63 14.29
CA PRO A 519 40.95 -27.42 14.68
C PRO A 519 41.94 -26.61 15.51
N TYR A 520 42.75 -27.32 16.29
CA TYR A 520 43.86 -26.71 17.00
C TYR A 520 44.94 -26.29 16.01
N GLY A 521 45.55 -25.12 16.22
CA GLY A 521 46.65 -24.64 15.37
C GLY A 521 46.66 -23.12 15.17
N THR A 522 47.33 -22.71 14.10
CA THR A 522 47.41 -21.31 13.69
C THR A 522 46.28 -21.00 12.72
N HIS A 523 45.50 -19.97 13.03
CA HIS A 523 44.42 -19.50 12.18
C HIS A 523 44.53 -18.00 11.92
N THR A 524 44.15 -17.56 10.72
CA THR A 524 44.05 -16.13 10.41
C THR A 524 42.60 -15.76 10.26
N LEU A 525 42.14 -14.79 11.05
CA LEU A 525 40.78 -14.30 11.01
C LEU A 525 40.73 -13.08 10.09
N TYR A 526 39.71 -13.03 9.25
CA TYR A 526 39.43 -11.92 8.35
C TYR A 526 38.08 -11.32 8.70
N VAL A 527 38.03 -10.00 8.82
CA VAL A 527 36.78 -9.24 8.97
C VAL A 527 36.74 -8.24 7.84
N ARG A 528 35.68 -8.23 7.05
CA ARG A 528 35.49 -7.22 6.02
C ARG A 528 34.17 -6.50 6.17
N ASP A 529 34.18 -5.25 5.73
CA ASP A 529 32.97 -4.45 5.56
C ASP A 529 32.20 -4.91 4.32
N ILE A 530 30.89 -5.16 4.48
CA ILE A 530 30.00 -5.60 3.40
C ILE A 530 29.90 -4.52 2.32
N ASN A 531 30.01 -3.25 2.70
CA ASN A 531 30.00 -2.10 1.80
C ASN A 531 31.36 -1.83 1.13
N GLY A 532 32.39 -2.65 1.41
CA GLY A 532 33.67 -2.62 0.71
C GLY A 532 34.74 -1.70 1.31
N CYS A 533 34.54 -1.13 2.49
CA CYS A 533 35.47 -0.15 3.06
C CYS A 533 36.80 -0.67 3.59
N GLY A 534 36.98 -1.99 3.63
CA GLY A 534 38.27 -2.59 3.94
C GLY A 534 38.15 -3.97 4.57
N ILE A 535 39.32 -4.56 4.80
CA ILE A 535 39.47 -5.86 5.47
C ILE A 535 40.48 -5.69 6.60
N ALA A 536 40.11 -6.13 7.80
CA ALA A 536 41.03 -6.34 8.91
C ALA A 536 41.39 -7.82 9.00
N GLU A 537 42.65 -8.10 9.31
CA GLU A 537 43.12 -9.46 9.55
C GLU A 537 43.87 -9.52 10.89
N GLU A 538 43.73 -10.64 11.59
CA GLU A 538 44.46 -10.90 12.83
C GLU A 538 44.75 -12.40 12.92
N GLN A 539 46.00 -12.76 13.24
CA GLN A 539 46.43 -14.15 13.33
C GLN A 539 46.43 -14.63 14.78
N ILE A 540 45.78 -15.77 15.03
CA ILE A 540 45.90 -16.49 16.30
C ILE A 540 46.87 -17.66 16.14
N VAL A 541 47.79 -17.78 17.08
CA VAL A 541 48.76 -18.87 17.14
C VAL A 541 48.52 -19.65 18.42
N GLN A 542 48.05 -20.89 18.31
CA GLN A 542 48.00 -21.79 19.46
C GLN A 542 49.30 -22.57 19.61
N ASP A 543 49.95 -22.40 20.75
CA ASP A 543 51.12 -23.17 21.14
C ASP A 543 50.69 -24.53 21.73
N LEU A 544 50.33 -25.47 20.86
CA LEU A 544 49.91 -26.86 21.21
C LEU A 544 51.00 -27.67 21.94
N THR A 545 52.19 -27.10 21.94
CA THR A 545 53.44 -27.58 22.48
C THR A 545 53.48 -27.31 24.00
N LEU A 546 52.79 -26.28 24.49
CA LEU A 546 52.56 -26.00 25.92
C LEU A 546 51.33 -26.71 26.51
N GLU A 547 50.26 -26.94 25.72
CA GLU A 547 48.99 -27.51 26.19
C GLU A 547 49.10 -28.98 26.66
N GLY A 548 50.08 -29.75 26.15
CA GLY A 548 50.30 -31.14 26.58
C GLY A 548 51.00 -31.32 27.93
N PHE A 549 51.43 -30.23 28.58
CA PHE A 549 52.05 -30.28 29.90
C PHE A 549 51.01 -30.02 31.00
N PRO A 550 50.71 -30.99 31.89
CA PRO A 550 49.76 -30.80 32.98
C PRO A 550 50.16 -29.62 33.87
N LYS A 551 49.20 -28.74 34.20
CA LYS A 551 49.44 -27.59 35.08
C LYS A 551 49.69 -27.99 36.54
N PHE A 552 49.30 -29.20 36.94
CA PHE A 552 49.55 -29.75 38.28
C PHE A 552 49.52 -31.28 38.28
N PHE A 553 50.00 -31.88 39.38
CA PHE A 553 49.82 -33.31 39.68
C PHE A 553 49.78 -33.55 41.21
N SER A 554 49.27 -34.70 41.63
CA SER A 554 48.99 -35.06 43.02
C SER A 554 49.44 -36.49 43.35
N PRO A 555 50.74 -36.73 43.65
CA PRO A 555 51.27 -38.06 43.94
C PRO A 555 50.82 -38.56 45.33
N ASN A 556 49.58 -39.04 45.43
CA ASN A 556 48.94 -39.53 46.65
C ASN A 556 48.66 -41.06 46.63
N GLY A 557 48.90 -41.71 45.49
CA GLY A 557 48.73 -43.15 45.28
C GLY A 557 47.31 -43.60 45.00
N ASP A 558 46.39 -42.69 44.62
CA ASP A 558 45.00 -43.03 44.25
C ASP A 558 44.83 -43.45 42.78
N GLY A 559 45.90 -43.39 41.98
CA GLY A 559 45.92 -43.73 40.57
C GLY A 559 45.58 -42.56 39.64
N ILE A 560 45.25 -41.37 40.16
CA ILE A 560 44.84 -40.19 39.41
C ILE A 560 45.88 -39.09 39.60
N ASN A 561 46.45 -38.60 38.50
CA ASN A 561 47.48 -37.54 38.51
C ASN A 561 48.69 -37.83 39.41
N ASP A 562 49.01 -39.11 39.63
CA ASP A 562 50.13 -39.52 40.48
C ASP A 562 51.51 -39.21 39.87
N TYR A 563 51.55 -39.04 38.55
CA TYR A 563 52.77 -38.81 37.80
C TYR A 563 52.59 -37.58 36.91
N TRP A 564 53.61 -36.73 36.89
CA TRP A 564 53.70 -35.60 35.97
C TRP A 564 54.50 -36.00 34.72
N GLN A 565 53.88 -35.88 33.55
CA GLN A 565 54.46 -36.24 32.26
C GLN A 565 53.85 -35.37 31.17
N TYR A 566 54.53 -35.23 30.04
CA TYR A 566 53.92 -34.74 28.81
C TYR A 566 52.83 -35.72 28.34
N ILE A 567 51.60 -35.24 28.31
CA ILE A 567 50.46 -35.97 27.76
C ILE A 567 50.23 -35.41 26.36
N PRO A 568 50.64 -36.13 25.29
CA PRO A 568 50.47 -35.63 23.94
C PRO A 568 48.97 -35.37 23.69
N PRO A 569 48.59 -34.14 23.32
CA PRO A 569 47.22 -33.87 22.90
C PRO A 569 46.91 -34.73 21.67
N GLU A 570 45.71 -35.31 21.62
CA GLU A 570 45.29 -36.27 20.58
C GLU A 570 45.45 -35.73 19.14
N PHE A 571 45.54 -34.40 19.00
CA PHE A 571 45.59 -33.68 17.73
C PHE A 571 46.91 -32.91 17.47
N ALA A 572 47.92 -33.00 18.35
CA ALA A 572 49.13 -32.18 18.24
C ALA A 572 50.12 -32.61 17.14
N GLY A 573 49.80 -33.66 16.37
CA GLY A 573 50.72 -34.32 15.44
C GLY A 573 51.81 -35.13 16.17
N ASP A 574 52.74 -35.72 15.43
CA ASP A 574 53.87 -36.50 15.98
C ASP A 574 54.90 -35.60 16.66
N ILE A 575 54.56 -35.02 17.82
CA ILE A 575 55.52 -34.32 18.69
C ILE A 575 56.31 -35.37 19.46
N THR A 576 57.51 -35.69 18.98
CA THR A 576 58.45 -36.54 19.71
C THR A 576 59.38 -35.67 20.55
N LEU A 577 59.23 -35.73 21.88
CA LEU A 577 60.15 -35.11 22.83
C LEU A 577 61.42 -35.97 22.99
N VAL A 578 62.58 -35.32 23.11
CA VAL A 578 63.89 -35.95 23.30
C VAL A 578 64.34 -35.84 24.76
N SER A 579 63.94 -34.78 25.46
CA SER A 579 64.27 -34.57 26.88
C SER A 579 63.23 -33.70 27.56
N ILE A 580 62.91 -34.01 28.82
CA ILE A 580 62.14 -33.15 29.71
C ILE A 580 62.95 -32.96 30.99
N GLU A 581 63.39 -31.74 31.24
CA GLU A 581 64.17 -31.32 32.39
C GLU A 581 63.27 -30.60 33.39
N ILE A 582 63.39 -30.90 34.69
CA ILE A 582 62.58 -30.30 35.76
C ILE A 582 63.49 -29.52 36.72
N TYR A 583 63.06 -28.32 37.09
CA TYR A 583 63.82 -27.35 37.87
C TYR A 583 63.04 -26.91 39.12
N ASN A 584 63.78 -26.56 40.18
CA ASN A 584 63.19 -25.86 41.31
C ASN A 584 63.04 -24.34 41.02
N ARG A 585 62.41 -23.62 41.96
CA ARG A 585 62.23 -22.16 41.91
C ARG A 585 63.50 -21.31 41.82
N TYR A 586 64.68 -21.91 42.01
CA TYR A 586 65.97 -21.24 41.91
C TYR A 586 66.67 -21.54 40.57
N GLY A 587 66.02 -22.27 39.65
CA GLY A 587 66.58 -22.66 38.36
C GLY A 587 67.59 -23.81 38.45
N GLN A 588 67.67 -24.50 39.59
CA GLN A 588 68.52 -25.69 39.72
C GLN A 588 67.82 -26.89 39.08
N LEU A 589 68.52 -27.56 38.15
CA LEU A 589 68.07 -28.81 37.56
C LEU A 589 67.95 -29.87 38.66
N LEU A 590 66.74 -30.38 38.85
CA LEU A 590 66.44 -31.43 39.82
C LEU A 590 66.64 -32.80 39.17
N LEU A 591 65.96 -33.03 38.05
CA LEU A 591 66.04 -34.29 37.32
C LEU A 591 65.65 -34.10 35.86
N GLN A 592 66.01 -35.08 35.04
CA GLN A 592 65.56 -35.22 33.67
C GLN A 592 64.73 -36.51 33.58
N ILE A 593 63.49 -36.43 33.11
CA ILE A 593 62.65 -37.60 32.86
C ILE A 593 62.76 -38.04 31.41
N ASP A 594 62.65 -39.36 31.20
CA ASP A 594 62.47 -39.92 29.87
C ASP A 594 61.02 -39.60 29.40
N PRO A 595 60.84 -38.98 28.22
CA PRO A 595 59.52 -38.71 27.66
C PRO A 595 58.64 -39.95 27.48
N ASN A 596 59.23 -41.15 27.41
CA ASN A 596 58.51 -42.42 27.30
C ASN A 596 58.30 -43.12 28.65
N SER A 597 58.73 -42.51 29.76
CA SER A 597 58.49 -43.04 31.10
C SER A 597 57.08 -42.75 31.60
N ARG A 598 56.71 -43.38 32.72
CA ARG A 598 55.44 -43.11 33.42
C ARG A 598 55.31 -41.66 33.92
N GLY A 599 56.41 -40.90 33.96
CA GLY A 599 56.46 -39.54 34.48
C GLY A 599 57.11 -39.44 35.86
N TRP A 600 57.11 -38.23 36.39
CA TRP A 600 57.69 -37.90 37.69
C TRP A 600 56.66 -38.00 38.82
N ASP A 601 56.95 -38.77 39.85
CA ASP A 601 56.09 -38.98 41.03
C ASP A 601 56.31 -37.95 42.17
N GLY A 602 57.07 -36.89 41.90
CA GLY A 602 57.39 -35.89 42.92
C GLY A 602 58.49 -36.29 43.90
N THR A 603 59.25 -37.36 43.61
CA THR A 603 60.40 -37.80 44.43
C THR A 603 61.73 -37.62 43.69
N ILE A 604 62.83 -37.45 44.44
CA ILE A 604 64.20 -37.48 43.92
C ILE A 604 65.04 -38.43 44.78
N ASN A 605 65.69 -39.42 44.17
CA ASN A 605 66.44 -40.47 44.88
C ASN A 605 65.67 -41.11 46.05
N GLY A 606 64.35 -41.31 45.89
CA GLY A 606 63.46 -41.87 46.92
C GLY A 606 63.01 -40.88 48.00
N SER A 607 63.43 -39.62 47.95
CA SER A 607 62.99 -38.56 48.88
C SER A 607 61.90 -37.70 48.25
N SER A 608 60.79 -37.51 48.96
CA SER A 608 59.67 -36.67 48.55
C SER A 608 60.03 -35.18 48.50
N LEU A 609 59.81 -34.50 47.36
CA LEU A 609 60.03 -33.06 47.23
C LEU A 609 58.83 -32.23 47.72
N PRO A 610 59.00 -30.98 48.19
CA PRO A 610 57.91 -30.16 48.74
C PRO A 610 56.76 -29.89 47.75
N ALA A 611 55.54 -29.70 48.27
CA ALA A 611 54.43 -29.13 47.51
C ALA A 611 54.75 -27.67 47.17
N ALA A 612 54.98 -27.41 45.89
CA ALA A 612 55.47 -26.13 45.36
C ALA A 612 55.29 -26.10 43.84
N ASP A 613 55.55 -24.94 43.24
CA ASP A 613 55.70 -24.82 41.80
C ASP A 613 57.10 -25.28 41.36
N TYR A 614 57.13 -25.97 40.23
CA TYR A 614 58.31 -26.45 39.53
C TYR A 614 58.27 -25.94 38.09
N TRP A 615 59.44 -25.83 37.48
CA TRP A 615 59.58 -25.40 36.09
C TRP A 615 60.08 -26.56 35.26
N PHE A 616 59.70 -26.60 33.99
CA PHE A 616 60.23 -27.57 33.05
C PHE A 616 60.86 -26.90 31.84
N ARG A 617 61.81 -27.61 31.24
CA ARG A 617 62.31 -27.34 29.90
C ARG A 617 62.26 -28.65 29.11
N ALA A 618 61.46 -28.68 28.06
CA ALA A 618 61.37 -29.80 27.16
C ALA A 618 62.02 -29.47 25.81
N ARG A 619 62.61 -30.46 25.16
CA ARG A 619 63.20 -30.32 23.82
C ARG A 619 62.60 -31.35 22.89
N SER A 620 62.13 -30.91 21.73
CA SER A 620 61.61 -31.77 20.66
C SER A 620 62.72 -32.31 19.75
N SER A 621 62.41 -33.32 18.94
CA SER A 621 63.32 -33.91 17.94
C SER A 621 63.71 -32.93 16.83
N THR A 622 62.90 -31.89 16.61
CA THR A 622 63.18 -30.77 15.71
C THR A 622 63.99 -29.65 16.38
N ASN A 623 64.47 -29.88 17.61
CA ASN A 623 65.27 -28.96 18.41
C ASN A 623 64.54 -27.68 18.87
N ASN A 624 63.20 -27.68 18.86
CA ASN A 624 62.40 -26.63 19.52
C ASN A 624 62.42 -26.85 21.04
N GLU A 625 62.67 -25.77 21.79
CA GLU A 625 62.62 -25.76 23.25
C GLU A 625 61.26 -25.23 23.73
N MET A 626 60.67 -25.92 24.71
CA MET A 626 59.42 -25.54 25.37
C MET A 626 59.69 -25.35 26.85
N THR A 627 59.17 -24.29 27.45
CA THR A 627 59.37 -24.03 28.88
C THR A 627 58.06 -23.62 29.52
N GLY A 628 57.78 -24.15 30.72
CA GLY A 628 56.60 -23.79 31.48
C GLY A 628 56.76 -24.08 32.96
N HIS A 629 55.69 -23.96 33.72
CA HIS A 629 55.65 -24.33 35.14
C HIS A 629 54.42 -25.17 35.47
N PHE A 630 54.50 -25.93 36.55
CA PHE A 630 53.44 -26.78 37.06
C PHE A 630 53.53 -26.89 38.59
N SER A 631 52.41 -27.20 39.23
CA SER A 631 52.34 -27.32 40.68
C SER A 631 52.37 -28.78 41.13
N LEU A 632 53.27 -29.13 42.05
CA LEU A 632 53.19 -30.36 42.83
C LEU A 632 52.28 -30.11 44.02
N THR A 633 51.18 -30.85 44.10
CA THR A 633 50.21 -30.78 45.20
C THR A 633 50.26 -32.06 46.02
N ARG A 634 50.12 -32.00 47.35
CA ARG A 634 50.07 -33.18 48.24
C ARG A 634 49.05 -33.00 49.34
#